data_AF-A3ISD7-F1
#
_entry.id   AF-A3ISD7-F1
#
_cell.length_a   1.000
_cell.length_b   1.000
_cell.length_c   1.000
_cell.angle_alpha   90.00
_cell.angle_beta   90.00
_cell.angle_gamma   90.00
#
_symmetry.space_group_name_H-M   'P 1'
#
loop_
_entity.id
_entity.type
_entity.pdbx_description
1 polymer ?
#
loop_
_entity_poly.entity_id
_entity_poly.type
_entity_poly.pdbx_seq_one_letter_code
_entity_poly.pdbx_strand_id
1 'polypeptide(L)'
;MSKYQSIIIDSNIFFSALLSKNNKFSRIIVFRDYNFFANEQLLVEIFKYKEKILNRSKLSEHDLIKAYEILIKRINLYKEELISSENRQTAYCLCKDVDENDTPHVALTLELNGLLWTGDKKLKQGLIHKGFTKFFTVD
;
A
#
# COMPACT_ATOMS: atom_id res chain seq x y z
N MET A 1 0.69 -12.83 -14.92
CA MET A 1 0.09 -12.81 -13.57
C MET A 1 -1.35 -13.25 -13.69
N SER A 2 -1.82 -14.19 -12.87
CA SER A 2 -3.22 -14.66 -12.96
C SER A 2 -4.17 -13.51 -12.57
N LYS A 3 -5.39 -13.54 -13.10
CA LYS A 3 -6.46 -12.54 -12.87
C LYS A 3 -6.92 -12.43 -11.40
N TYR A 4 -6.33 -13.20 -10.47
CA TYR A 4 -6.82 -13.39 -9.10
C TYR A 4 -5.85 -12.99 -8.00
N GLN A 5 -4.66 -12.47 -8.34
CA GLN A 5 -3.66 -12.18 -7.31
C GLN A 5 -3.92 -10.82 -6.66
N SER A 6 -4.14 -10.83 -5.33
CA SER A 6 -4.31 -9.63 -4.51
C SER A 6 -3.02 -8.80 -4.47
N ILE A 7 -3.13 -7.51 -4.75
CA ILE A 7 -2.00 -6.56 -4.65
C ILE A 7 -2.24 -5.68 -3.43
N ILE A 8 -1.34 -5.75 -2.47
CA ILE A 8 -1.43 -4.99 -1.23
C ILE A 8 -0.66 -3.70 -1.43
N ILE A 9 -1.38 -2.59 -1.38
CA ILE A 9 -0.85 -1.23 -1.50
C ILE A 9 -0.35 -0.80 -0.12
N ASP A 10 0.94 -0.55 -0.05
CA ASP A 10 1.57 0.25 1.01
C ASP A 10 1.12 1.71 0.88
N SER A 11 0.92 2.39 2.00
CA SER A 11 0.55 3.79 2.05
C SER A 11 1.49 4.72 1.26
N ASN A 12 2.79 4.40 1.18
CA ASN A 12 3.72 5.18 0.37
C ASN A 12 3.36 5.17 -1.12
N ILE A 13 2.80 4.07 -1.65
CA ILE A 13 2.35 3.97 -3.03
C ILE A 13 1.10 4.82 -3.21
N PHE A 14 0.16 4.75 -2.27
CA PHE A 14 -1.05 5.56 -2.30
C PHE A 14 -0.73 7.06 -2.27
N PHE A 15 0.15 7.49 -1.36
CA PHE A 15 0.60 8.88 -1.30
C PHE A 15 1.32 9.31 -2.57
N SER A 16 2.18 8.44 -3.12
CA SER A 16 2.87 8.72 -4.39
C SER A 16 1.89 8.89 -5.54
N ALA A 17 0.79 8.13 -5.56
CA ALA A 17 -0.26 8.25 -6.55
C ALA A 17 -0.98 9.63 -6.48
N LEU A 18 -1.00 10.29 -5.32
CA LEU A 18 -1.61 11.61 -5.10
C LEU A 18 -0.70 12.80 -5.45
N LEU A 19 0.58 12.59 -5.76
CA LEU A 19 1.54 13.70 -5.93
C LEU A 19 1.40 14.45 -7.27
N SER A 20 0.80 13.86 -8.29
CA SER A 20 0.62 14.50 -9.61
C SER A 20 -0.40 13.78 -10.47
N LYS A 21 -0.99 14.49 -11.45
CA LYS A 21 -1.94 13.89 -12.39
C LYS A 21 -1.25 12.80 -13.21
N ASN A 22 -1.94 11.67 -13.41
CA ASN A 22 -1.54 10.61 -14.34
C ASN A 22 -0.12 10.05 -14.15
N ASN A 23 0.43 10.08 -12.93
CA ASN A 23 1.69 9.42 -12.63
C ASN A 23 1.60 7.89 -12.75
N LYS A 24 2.75 7.19 -12.74
CA LYS A 24 2.80 5.73 -12.91
C LYS A 24 1.88 5.01 -11.91
N PHE A 25 1.94 5.36 -10.62
CA PHE A 25 1.15 4.72 -9.57
C PHE A 25 -0.35 4.92 -9.76
N SER A 26 -0.80 6.17 -9.95
CA SER A 26 -2.22 6.45 -10.15
C SER A 26 -2.77 5.81 -11.42
N ARG A 27 -2.00 5.79 -12.51
CA ARG A 27 -2.41 5.10 -13.75
C ARG A 27 -2.56 3.59 -13.53
N ILE A 28 -1.65 2.97 -12.79
CA ILE A 28 -1.74 1.53 -12.50
C ILE A 28 -2.97 1.22 -11.66
N ILE A 29 -3.17 1.97 -10.57
CA ILE A 29 -4.32 1.77 -9.68
C ILE A 29 -5.62 1.91 -10.49
N VAL A 30 -5.77 3.03 -11.23
CA VAL A 30 -7.03 3.36 -11.91
C VAL A 30 -7.31 2.45 -13.12
N PHE A 31 -6.31 2.17 -13.97
CA PHE A 31 -6.57 1.58 -15.29
C PHE A 31 -6.19 0.10 -15.42
N ARG A 32 -5.45 -0.48 -14.47
CA ARG A 32 -5.12 -1.91 -14.55
C ARG A 32 -6.18 -2.76 -13.88
N ASP A 33 -6.46 -3.91 -14.47
CA ASP A 33 -7.41 -4.91 -13.96
C ASP A 33 -6.74 -5.80 -12.91
N TYR A 34 -6.37 -5.20 -11.77
CA TYR A 34 -5.86 -5.91 -10.60
C TYR A 34 -6.81 -5.73 -9.40
N ASN A 35 -6.71 -6.65 -8.44
CA ASN A 35 -7.44 -6.55 -7.17
C ASN A 35 -6.54 -5.88 -6.13
N PHE A 36 -6.71 -4.58 -5.96
CA PHE A 36 -5.95 -3.81 -4.98
C PHE A 36 -6.59 -3.87 -3.60
N PHE A 37 -5.76 -4.04 -2.57
CA PHE A 37 -6.13 -4.03 -1.17
C PHE A 37 -5.22 -3.09 -0.40
N ALA A 38 -5.73 -2.47 0.66
CA ALA A 38 -4.92 -1.76 1.64
C ALA A 38 -5.48 -2.01 3.03
N ASN A 39 -4.64 -1.91 4.05
CA ASN A 39 -5.13 -1.91 5.43
C ASN A 39 -5.96 -0.64 5.67
N GLU A 40 -7.07 -0.73 6.41
CA GLU A 40 -7.92 0.42 6.75
C GLU A 40 -7.16 1.56 7.46
N GLN A 41 -6.05 1.25 8.15
CA GLN A 41 -5.13 2.22 8.73
C GLN A 41 -4.62 3.25 7.71
N LEU A 42 -4.61 2.94 6.41
CA LEU A 42 -4.32 3.89 5.33
C LEU A 42 -5.12 5.19 5.50
N LEU A 43 -6.39 5.12 5.92
CA LEU A 43 -7.23 6.30 6.12
C LEU A 43 -6.70 7.20 7.26
N VAL A 44 -6.21 6.60 8.34
CA VAL A 44 -5.60 7.31 9.47
C VAL A 44 -4.32 8.00 9.03
N GLU A 45 -3.50 7.31 8.23
CA GLU A 45 -2.26 7.87 7.74
C GLU A 45 -2.47 9.00 6.72
N ILE A 46 -3.48 8.90 5.86
CA ILE A 46 -3.90 10.01 4.98
C ILE A 46 -4.21 11.24 5.82
N PHE A 47 -4.99 11.09 6.90
CA PHE A 47 -5.32 12.22 7.77
C PHE A 47 -4.08 12.80 8.46
N LYS A 48 -3.21 11.93 8.98
CA LYS A 48 -1.95 12.32 9.64
C LYS A 48 -1.01 13.07 8.71
N TYR A 49 -0.92 12.66 7.45
CA TYR A 49 0.04 13.21 6.48
C TYR A 49 -0.58 14.19 5.47
N LYS A 50 -1.85 14.57 5.60
CA LYS A 50 -2.57 15.41 4.62
C LYS A 50 -1.82 16.69 4.23
N GLU A 51 -1.28 17.42 5.21
CA GLU A 51 -0.54 18.68 4.97
C GLU A 51 0.74 18.42 4.17
N LYS A 52 1.43 17.32 4.48
CA LYS A 52 2.64 16.92 3.76
C LYS A 52 2.33 16.50 2.32
N ILE A 53 1.19 15.83 2.10
CA ILE A 53 0.73 15.43 0.77
C ILE A 53 0.36 16.68 -0.04
N LEU A 54 -0.43 17.59 0.53
CA LEU A 54 -0.81 18.86 -0.10
C LEU A 54 0.43 19.67 -0.52
N ASN A 55 1.38 19.87 0.40
CA ASN A 55 2.59 20.65 0.14
C ASN A 55 3.53 20.03 -0.90
N ARG A 56 3.49 18.71 -1.09
CA ARG A 56 4.34 18.00 -2.06
C ARG A 56 3.64 17.73 -3.38
N SER A 57 2.32 17.84 -3.41
CA SER A 57 1.54 17.57 -4.61
C SER A 57 1.68 18.72 -5.61
N LYS A 58 1.69 18.36 -6.89
CA LYS A 58 1.59 19.31 -8.01
C LYS A 58 0.12 19.59 -8.38
N LEU A 59 -0.82 19.09 -7.59
CA LEU A 59 -2.26 19.26 -7.77
C LEU A 59 -2.77 20.46 -6.98
N SER A 60 -3.83 21.10 -7.48
CA SER A 60 -4.66 21.93 -6.61
C SER A 60 -5.32 21.06 -5.54
N GLU A 61 -5.70 21.65 -4.40
CA GLU A 61 -6.40 20.92 -3.33
C GLU A 61 -7.66 20.21 -3.86
N HIS A 62 -8.46 20.91 -4.67
CA HIS A 62 -9.64 20.33 -5.32
C HIS A 62 -9.30 19.14 -6.23
N ASP A 63 -8.24 19.24 -7.04
CA ASP A 63 -7.80 18.11 -7.89
C ASP A 63 -7.24 16.96 -7.08
N LEU A 64 -6.61 17.23 -5.94
CA LEU A 64 -6.11 16.22 -5.01
C LEU A 64 -7.25 15.46 -4.35
N ILE A 65 -8.32 16.15 -3.92
CA ILE A 65 -9.53 15.52 -3.38
C ILE A 65 -10.17 14.61 -4.43
N LYS A 66 -10.28 15.08 -5.68
CA LYS A 66 -10.78 14.25 -6.79
C LYS A 66 -9.91 13.03 -7.05
N ALA A 67 -8.58 13.19 -7.04
CA ALA A 67 -7.65 12.08 -7.21
C ALA A 67 -7.79 11.06 -6.07
N TYR A 68 -7.90 11.52 -4.82
CA TYR A 68 -8.17 10.68 -3.65
C TYR A 68 -9.46 9.88 -3.82
N GLU A 69 -10.57 10.52 -4.19
CA GLU A 69 -11.85 9.87 -4.38
C GLU A 69 -11.79 8.75 -5.44
N ILE A 70 -11.12 9.02 -6.57
CA ILE A 70 -10.94 8.04 -7.64
C ILE A 70 -10.07 6.85 -7.16
N LEU A 71 -8.96 7.14 -6.49
CA LEU A 71 -8.02 6.10 -6.05
C LEU A 71 -8.63 5.22 -4.96
N ILE A 72 -9.28 5.80 -3.95
CA ILE A 72 -9.82 5.04 -2.81
C ILE A 72 -10.95 4.11 -3.26
N LYS A 73 -11.78 4.53 -4.24
CA LYS A 73 -12.83 3.69 -4.84
C LYS A 73 -12.30 2.45 -5.56
N ARG A 74 -11.02 2.44 -5.93
CA ARG A 74 -10.38 1.34 -6.66
C ARG A 74 -9.69 0.33 -5.74
N ILE A 75 -9.60 0.63 -4.44
CA ILE A 75 -8.89 -0.15 -3.44
C ILE A 75 -9.90 -0.76 -2.48
N ASN A 76 -9.76 -2.05 -2.20
CA ASN A 76 -10.51 -2.72 -1.14
C ASN A 76 -9.83 -2.45 0.21
N LEU A 77 -10.47 -1.67 1.07
CA LEU A 77 -9.99 -1.46 2.43
C LEU A 77 -10.28 -2.69 3.28
N TYR A 78 -9.23 -3.31 3.80
CA TYR A 78 -9.30 -4.51 4.61
C TYR A 78 -9.14 -4.14 6.08
N LYS A 79 -10.04 -4.63 6.91
CA LYS A 79 -10.04 -4.34 8.34
C LYS A 79 -8.93 -5.08 9.05
N GLU A 80 -8.21 -4.40 9.93
CA GLU A 80 -7.07 -5.00 10.63
C GLU A 80 -7.53 -6.12 11.58
N GLU A 81 -8.70 -5.96 12.20
CA GLU A 81 -9.30 -6.92 13.12
C GLU A 81 -9.58 -8.30 12.48
N LEU A 82 -9.69 -8.35 11.16
CA LEU A 82 -9.92 -9.58 10.41
C LEU A 82 -8.63 -10.35 10.09
N ILE A 83 -7.46 -9.74 10.29
CA ILE A 83 -6.17 -10.38 10.05
C ILE A 83 -5.88 -11.35 11.21
N SER A 84 -5.61 -12.61 10.86
CA SER A 84 -5.31 -13.65 11.84
C SER A 84 -4.13 -13.28 12.75
N SER A 85 -4.19 -13.70 14.01
CA SER A 85 -3.10 -13.46 14.97
C SER A 85 -1.78 -14.08 14.52
N GLU A 86 -1.83 -15.23 13.85
CA GLU A 86 -0.66 -15.89 13.27
C GLU A 86 0.02 -15.02 12.19
N ASN A 87 -0.75 -14.49 11.25
CA ASN A 87 -0.21 -13.62 10.20
C ASN A 87 0.30 -12.29 10.78
N ARG A 88 -0.38 -11.71 11.77
CA ARG A 88 0.10 -10.52 12.49
C ARG A 88 1.43 -10.77 13.19
N GLN A 89 1.55 -11.88 13.92
CA GLN A 89 2.79 -12.24 14.62
C GLN A 89 3.93 -12.50 13.63
N THR A 90 3.65 -13.21 12.54
CA THR A 90 4.64 -13.50 11.49
C THR A 90 5.12 -12.21 10.84
N ALA A 91 4.20 -11.32 10.46
CA ALA A 91 4.54 -10.02 9.89
C ALA A 91 5.35 -9.16 10.86
N TYR A 92 4.99 -9.13 12.14
CA TYR A 92 5.76 -8.42 13.17
C TYR A 92 7.19 -8.94 13.26
N CYS A 93 7.39 -10.26 13.30
CA CYS A 93 8.74 -10.86 13.31
C CYS A 93 9.56 -10.50 12.06
N LEU A 94 8.90 -10.37 10.90
CA LEU A 94 9.54 -9.91 9.67
C LEU A 94 9.94 -8.42 9.75
N CYS A 95 9.10 -7.58 10.35
CA CYS A 95 9.22 -6.13 10.27
C CYS A 95 9.98 -5.48 11.44
N LYS A 96 9.95 -6.06 12.65
CA LYS A 96 10.47 -5.45 13.89
C LYS A 96 11.92 -4.95 13.83
N ASP A 97 12.78 -5.61 13.03
CA ASP A 97 14.21 -5.23 12.89
C ASP A 97 14.48 -4.41 11.62
N VAL A 98 13.43 -4.05 10.86
CA VAL A 98 13.52 -3.37 9.56
C VAL A 98 12.77 -2.02 9.63
N ASP A 99 11.45 -2.10 9.79
CA ASP A 99 10.52 -1.02 10.08
C ASP A 99 9.23 -1.62 10.65
N GLU A 100 9.02 -1.49 11.96
CA GLU A 100 7.86 -2.07 12.65
C GLU A 100 6.52 -1.51 12.12
N ASN A 101 6.51 -0.26 11.63
CA ASN A 101 5.28 0.40 11.17
C ASN A 101 4.71 -0.26 9.90
N ASP A 102 5.53 -1.00 9.14
CA ASP A 102 5.10 -1.69 7.93
C ASP A 102 4.44 -3.05 8.21
N THR A 103 4.41 -3.49 9.47
CA THR A 103 3.77 -4.73 9.92
C THR A 103 2.35 -4.91 9.37
N PRO A 104 1.46 -3.91 9.39
CA PRO A 104 0.08 -4.07 8.93
C PRO A 104 -0.02 -4.40 7.44
N HIS A 105 0.86 -3.84 6.60
CA HIS A 105 0.91 -4.11 5.16
C HIS A 105 1.44 -5.52 4.87
N VAL A 106 2.47 -5.95 5.59
CA VAL A 106 3.02 -7.31 5.46
C VAL A 106 2.01 -8.35 5.97
N ALA A 107 1.34 -8.08 7.09
CA ALA A 107 0.33 -8.98 7.65
C ALA A 107 -0.83 -9.20 6.68
N LEU A 108 -1.34 -8.13 6.07
CA LEU A 108 -2.38 -8.22 5.06
C LEU A 108 -1.91 -8.99 3.81
N THR A 109 -0.64 -8.83 3.43
CA THR A 109 -0.05 -9.57 2.31
C THR A 109 -0.02 -11.07 2.57
N LEU A 110 0.30 -11.48 3.81
CA LEU A 110 0.25 -12.87 4.23
C LEU A 110 -1.19 -13.40 4.24
N GLU A 111 -2.11 -12.66 4.86
CA GLU A 111 -3.53 -13.01 5.00
C GLU A 111 -4.22 -13.29 3.67
N LEU A 112 -3.99 -12.41 2.68
CA LEU A 112 -4.61 -12.54 1.37
C LEU A 112 -3.78 -13.37 0.39
N ASN A 113 -2.67 -13.97 0.84
CA ASN A 113 -1.68 -14.62 -0.01
C ASN A 113 -1.30 -13.77 -1.24
N GLY A 114 -1.17 -12.46 -1.02
CA GLY A 114 -1.02 -11.46 -2.07
C GLY A 114 0.42 -11.10 -2.37
N LEU A 115 0.58 -9.96 -3.05
CA LEU A 115 1.87 -9.35 -3.39
C LEU A 115 1.95 -7.95 -2.79
N LEU A 116 3.01 -7.67 -2.02
CA LEU A 116 3.25 -6.35 -1.44
C LEU A 116 3.76 -5.39 -2.52
N TRP A 117 3.02 -4.31 -2.74
CA TRP A 117 3.45 -3.19 -3.55
C TRP A 117 3.91 -2.05 -2.63
N THR A 118 5.23 -1.90 -2.51
CA THR A 118 5.88 -0.87 -1.71
C THR A 118 6.92 -0.11 -2.51
N GLY A 119 7.03 1.19 -2.26
CA GLY A 119 8.12 2.04 -2.76
C GLY A 119 9.35 2.02 -1.85
N ASP A 120 9.25 1.46 -0.65
CA ASP A 120 10.33 1.48 0.34
C ASP A 120 11.38 0.40 0.04
N LYS A 121 12.57 0.85 -0.36
CA LYS A 121 13.71 -0.02 -0.67
C LYS A 121 14.30 -0.67 0.57
N LYS A 122 14.30 0.02 1.71
CA LYS A 122 14.85 -0.51 2.97
C LYS A 122 13.95 -1.63 3.49
N LEU A 123 12.63 -1.41 3.50
CA LEU A 123 11.65 -2.45 3.84
C LEU A 123 11.82 -3.65 2.91
N LYS A 124 11.80 -3.43 1.59
CA LYS A 124 11.91 -4.50 0.60
C LYS A 124 13.18 -5.32 0.79
N GLN A 125 14.34 -4.68 0.97
CA GLN A 125 15.59 -5.39 1.22
C GLN A 125 15.56 -6.15 2.54
N GLY A 126 15.12 -5.53 3.64
CA GLY A 126 15.04 -6.20 4.94
C GLY A 126 14.14 -7.43 4.92
N LEU A 127 12.99 -7.35 4.26
CA LEU A 127 12.08 -8.47 4.06
C LEU A 127 12.70 -9.60 3.21
N ILE A 128 13.40 -9.26 2.12
CA ILE A 128 14.12 -10.25 1.29
C ILE A 128 15.16 -11.02 2.10
N HIS A 129 15.96 -10.33 2.92
CA HIS A 129 16.97 -10.99 3.78
C HIS A 129 16.34 -11.93 4.82
N LYS A 130 15.08 -11.69 5.19
CA LYS A 130 14.28 -12.54 6.09
C LYS A 130 13.46 -13.60 5.34
N GLY A 131 13.69 -13.79 4.04
CA GLY A 131 13.07 -14.84 3.22
C GLY A 131 11.70 -14.49 2.63
N PHE A 132 11.23 -13.26 2.79
CA PHE A 132 9.97 -12.81 2.17
C PHE A 132 10.21 -12.40 0.71
N THR A 133 9.44 -12.98 -0.22
CA THR A 133 9.64 -12.81 -1.67
C THR A 133 8.40 -12.33 -2.42
N LYS A 134 7.28 -12.10 -1.71
CA LYS A 134 5.97 -11.77 -2.30
C LYS A 134 5.86 -10.27 -2.61
N PHE A 135 6.53 -9.81 -3.65
CA PHE A 135 6.47 -8.42 -4.09
C PHE A 135 5.75 -8.23 -5.42
N PHE A 136 5.00 -7.15 -5.51
CA PHE A 136 4.47 -6.66 -6.77
C PHE A 136 5.50 -5.75 -7.44
N THR A 137 5.76 -6.03 -8.71
CA THR A 137 6.62 -5.19 -9.57
C THR A 137 5.84 -4.81 -10.80
N VAL A 138 5.97 -3.54 -11.16
CA VAL A 138 5.41 -3.01 -12.40
C VAL A 138 6.51 -2.87 -13.41
N ASP A 139 6.36 -3.62 -14.49
CA ASP A 139 7.15 -3.48 -15.72
C ASP A 139 7.17 -1.99 -16.19
#